data_AF-A0A7W6E4N5-F1
#
_entry.id   AF-A0A7W6E4N5-F1
#
_cell.length_a   1.000
_cell.length_b   1.000
_cell.length_c   1.000
_cell.angle_alpha   90.00
_cell.angle_beta   90.00
_cell.angle_gamma   90.00
#
_symmetry.space_group_name_H-M   'P 1'
#
loop_
_entity.id
_entity.type
_entity.pdbx_description
1 polymer ?
#
loop_
_entity_poly.entity_id
_entity_poly.type
_entity_poly.pdbx_seq_one_letter_code
_entity_poly.pdbx_strand_id
1 'polypeptide(L)' 'MFIAHVPAAYLLSRSLRDPQAQIALLIGSVAPDLDLTRFYFLDGQSIHHHEYLTHRPLL' A
#
# COMPACT_ATOMS: atom_id res chain seq x y z
N MET A 1 -2.83 -4.69 -8.02
CA MET A 1 -4.22 -4.59 -7.47
C MET A 1 -4.23 -3.40 -6.53
N PHE A 2 -5.25 -2.53 -6.54
CA PHE A 2 -5.26 -1.26 -5.79
C PHE A 2 -5.35 -1.37 -4.26
N ILE A 3 -5.56 -2.57 -3.72
CA ILE A 3 -5.72 -2.83 -2.28
C ILE A 3 -4.98 -4.11 -1.87
N ALA A 4 -3.84 -4.39 -2.50
CA ALA A 4 -3.12 -5.65 -2.30
C ALA A 4 -2.68 -5.83 -0.84
N HIS A 5 -2.43 -4.73 -0.13
CA HIS A 5 -1.86 -4.71 1.21
C HIS A 5 -2.92 -4.68 2.32
N VAL A 6 -4.16 -4.27 2.02
CA VAL A 6 -5.23 -4.15 3.01
C VAL A 6 -5.58 -5.48 3.70
N PRO A 7 -5.67 -6.64 3.00
CA PRO A 7 -5.96 -7.91 3.66
C PRO A 7 -4.91 -8.32 4.71
N ALA A 8 -3.62 -8.11 4.40
CA ALA A 8 -2.54 -8.38 5.35
C ALA A 8 -2.59 -7.42 6.55
N ALA A 9 -2.82 -6.13 6.29
CA ALA A 9 -3.00 -5.13 7.33
C ALA A 9 -4.22 -5.39 8.22
N TYR A 10 -5.31 -5.93 7.66
CA TYR A 10 -6.47 -6.36 8.42
C TYR A 10 -6.12 -7.48 9.40
N LEU A 11 -5.40 -8.52 8.95
CA LEU A 11 -4.97 -9.60 9.84
C LEU A 11 -4.06 -9.08 10.96
N LEU A 12 -3.13 -8.17 10.63
CA LEU A 12 -2.24 -7.57 11.62
C LEU A 12 -2.99 -6.66 12.61
N SER A 13 -3.97 -5.89 12.15
CA SER A 13 -4.72 -4.94 12.99
C SER A 13 -5.52 -5.66 14.09
N ARG A 14 -5.91 -6.92 13.89
CA ARG A 14 -6.57 -7.75 14.91
C ARG A 14 -5.75 -7.94 16.19
N SER A 15 -4.43 -7.76 16.13
CA SER A 15 -3.54 -7.83 17.29
C SER A 15 -3.48 -6.53 18.10
N LEU A 16 -3.96 -5.41 17.53
CA LEU A 16 -3.93 -4.10 18.15
C LEU A 16 -5.15 -3.90 19.05
N ARG A 17 -4.95 -3.33 20.23
CA ARG A 17 -6.05 -3.00 21.17
C ARG A 17 -6.64 -1.62 20.93
N ASP A 18 -5.85 -0.71 20.37
CA ASP A 18 -6.26 0.66 20.09
C ASP A 18 -6.98 0.74 18.74
N PRO A 19 -8.26 1.14 18.71
CA PRO A 19 -9.00 1.33 17.46
C PRO A 19 -8.38 2.37 16.53
N GLN A 20 -7.72 3.41 17.07
CA GLN A 20 -7.06 4.42 16.24
C GLN A 20 -5.87 3.83 15.50
N ALA A 21 -5.03 3.06 16.19
CA ALA A 21 -3.94 2.31 15.57
C ALA A 21 -4.43 1.31 14.52
N GLN A 22 -5.56 0.63 14.73
CA GLN A 22 -6.15 -0.26 13.72
C GLN A 22 -6.53 0.50 12.45
N ILE A 23 -7.23 1.63 12.60
CA ILE A 23 -7.66 2.48 11.48
C ILE A 23 -6.44 3.05 10.75
N ALA A 24 -5.46 3.56 11.50
CA ALA A 24 -4.23 4.11 10.95
C ALA A 24 -3.45 3.04 10.16
N LEU A 25 -3.37 1.81 10.66
CA LEU A 25 -2.71 0.71 9.95
C LEU A 25 -3.43 0.35 8.65
N LEU A 26 -4.76 0.27 8.67
CA LEU A 26 -5.57 -0.02 7.48
C LEU A 26 -5.42 1.09 6.42
N ILE A 27 -5.55 2.35 6.82
CA ILE A 27 -5.39 3.50 5.91
C ILE A 27 -3.95 3.56 5.38
N GLY A 28 -2.96 3.43 6.27
CA GLY A 28 -1.54 3.47 5.91
C GLY A 28 -1.13 2.34 4.98
N SER A 29 -1.78 1.17 5.08
CA SER A 29 -1.50 0.04 4.20
C SER A 29 -1.86 0.29 2.73
N VAL A 30 -2.64 1.33 2.41
CA VAL A 30 -2.93 1.71 1.02
C VAL A 30 -1.77 2.49 0.39
N ALA A 31 -0.87 3.06 1.19
CA ALA A 31 0.22 3.91 0.69
C ALA A 31 1.11 3.23 -0.38
N PRO A 32 1.49 1.94 -0.26
CA PRO A 32 2.24 1.26 -1.30
C PRO A 32 1.48 1.13 -2.62
N ASP A 33 0.15 0.98 -2.56
CA ASP A 33 -0.73 0.81 -3.72
C ASP A 33 -0.98 2.12 -4.49
N LEU A 34 -0.58 3.28 -3.95
CA LEU A 34 -0.74 4.58 -4.60
C LEU A 34 0.10 4.71 -5.88
N ASP A 35 1.17 3.94 -6.01
CA ASP A 35 2.00 3.90 -7.21
C ASP A 35 1.24 3.44 -8.47
N LEU A 36 0.20 2.63 -8.29
CA LEU A 36 -0.66 2.18 -9.37
C LEU A 36 -1.43 3.35 -9.99
N THR A 37 -1.67 4.43 -9.26
CA THR A 37 -2.27 5.64 -9.84
C THR A 37 -1.34 6.23 -10.92
N ARG A 38 -0.05 6.35 -10.60
CA ARG A 38 0.96 6.79 -11.56
C ARG A 38 1.12 5.79 -12.71
N PHE A 39 1.16 4.49 -12.41
CA PHE A 39 1.25 3.42 -13.41
C PHE A 39 0.16 3.52 -14.49
N TYR A 40 -1.10 3.68 -14.09
CA TYR A 40 -2.23 3.71 -15.01
C TYR A 40 -2.44 5.07 -15.68
N PHE A 41 -2.24 6.17 -14.95
CA PHE A 41 -2.64 7.50 -15.43
C PHE A 41 -1.49 8.31 -16.05
N LEU A 42 -0.23 8.04 -15.70
CA LEU A 42 0.92 8.83 -16.16
C LEU A 42 1.88 8.02 -17.01
N ASP A 43 2.22 6.81 -16.57
CA ASP A 43 3.29 6.02 -17.19
C ASP A 43 2.79 5.04 -18.27
N GLY A 44 1.49 5.03 -18.55
CA GLY A 44 0.90 4.21 -19.62
C GLY A 44 1.17 2.72 -19.46
N GLN A 45 1.32 2.24 -18.23
CA GLN A 45 1.65 0.85 -17.88
C GLN A 45 3.04 0.38 -18.36
N SER A 46 3.94 1.30 -18.73
CA SER A 46 5.27 0.98 -19.28
C SER A 46 6.34 0.67 -18.21
N ILE A 47 6.16 1.16 -16.99
CA ILE A 47 7.08 0.96 -15.86
C ILE A 47 6.54 -0.17 -14.99
N HIS A 48 7.38 -1.15 -14.64
CA HIS A 48 6.96 -2.19 -13.70
C HIS A 48 6.71 -1.57 -12.31
N HIS A 49 5.58 -1.88 -11.68
CA HIS A 49 5.20 -1.23 -10.41
C HIS A 49 6.21 -1.42 -9.24
N HIS A 50 7.06 -2.46 -9.26
CA HIS A 50 8.11 -2.65 -8.25
C HIS A 50 9.28 -1.66 -8.41
N GLU A 51 9.36 -0.93 -9.51
CA GLU A 51 10.36 0.11 -9.74
C GLU A 51 10.01 1.42 -9.02
N TYR A 52 8.77 1.59 -8.57
CA TYR A 52 8.35 2.79 -7.84
C TYR A 52 8.91 2.83 -6.43
N LEU A 53 9.17 4.05 -5.93
CA LEU A 53 9.75 4.29 -4.60
C LEU A 53 8.96 3.63 -3.47
N THR A 54 7.65 3.46 -3.63
CA THR A 54 6.75 2.77 -2.69
C THR A 54 7.12 1.30 -2.45
N HIS A 55 7.79 0.65 -3.41
CA HIS A 55 8.20 -0.74 -3.36
C HIS A 55 9.73 -0.93 -3.36
N ARG A 56 10.49 0.17 -3.40
CA ARG A 56 11.94 0.11 -3.26
C ARG A 56 12.31 0.07 -1.77
N PRO A 57 13.18 -0.85 -1.35
CA PRO A 57 13.70 -0.81 0.02
C PRO A 57 14.38 0.54 0.25
N LEU A 58 14.07 1.15 1.41
CA LEU A 58 14.90 2.20 1.96
C LEU A 58 16.21 1.51 2.37
N LEU A 59 17.26 1.68 1.55
CA LEU A 59 18.61 1.08 1.55
C LEU A 59 18.86 0.17 0.34
#